data_AF-S4XY36-F1
#
_entry.id   AF-S4XY36-F1
#
_cell.length_a   1.000
_cell.length_b   1.000
_cell.length_c   1.000
_cell.angle_alpha   90.00
_cell.angle_beta   90.00
_cell.angle_gamma   90.00
#
_symmetry.space_group_name_H-M   'P 1'
#
loop_
_entity.id
_entity.type
_entity.pdbx_description
1 polymer ?
#
loop_
_entity_poly.entity_id
_entity_poly.type
_entity_poly.pdbx_seq_one_letter_code
_entity_poly.pdbx_strand_id
1 'polypeptide(L)'
;MLKHLNLDEMVALLSPWVDDPKQRKLFLSIAEIAALHPRVVEAHEAVVAVQPSGGGDAPSKLRALVDEGNEVDRCHDHLARAVSYGIDTRRELCLAEAPADAARAAQCDAVQKKLFPNGLAILNASPLAEAGNTTRIARLLEEEPEIVDFLKSIPARGKASLLDVVKRWLAKGRELQALERARTELEATQATTPVNKTTIQAARSQWFKVVSLVLSNLEMSRAPARDIEIIRGPVLRASDRAGKRYASAAPEEAPPEREEQGPTPGSSEVEPSGAEISGASELR
;
A
#
# COMPACT_ATOMS: atom_id res chain seq x y z
N MET A 1 2.82 15.96 -17.99
CA MET A 1 2.55 14.79 -17.11
C MET A 1 2.16 13.58 -17.95
N LEU A 2 3.04 13.07 -18.81
CA LEU A 2 2.70 11.95 -19.74
C LEU A 2 2.59 10.57 -19.04
N LYS A 3 2.93 10.47 -17.75
CA LYS A 3 3.06 9.18 -17.04
C LYS A 3 1.71 8.55 -16.67
N HIS A 4 0.62 9.34 -16.66
CA HIS A 4 -0.70 8.92 -16.14
C HIS A 4 -1.67 8.44 -17.23
N LEU A 5 -1.25 8.38 -18.49
CA LEU A 5 -2.10 7.84 -19.57
C LEU A 5 -2.23 6.31 -19.44
N ASN A 6 -3.42 5.79 -19.73
CA ASN A 6 -3.63 4.34 -19.88
C ASN A 6 -3.17 3.85 -21.26
N LEU A 7 -3.13 2.53 -21.50
CA LEU A 7 -2.63 1.98 -22.77
C LEU A 7 -3.51 2.38 -23.97
N ASP A 8 -4.83 2.45 -23.79
CA ASP A 8 -5.76 2.83 -24.86
C ASP A 8 -5.56 4.29 -25.29
N GLU A 9 -5.34 5.18 -24.32
CA GLU A 9 -5.00 6.58 -24.57
C GLU A 9 -3.63 6.71 -25.25
N MET A 10 -2.65 5.88 -24.87
CA MET A 10 -1.33 5.84 -25.53
C MET A 10 -1.43 5.42 -27.00
N VAL A 11 -2.21 4.37 -27.31
CA VAL A 11 -2.48 3.94 -28.69
C VAL A 11 -3.23 5.02 -29.47
N ALA A 12 -4.31 5.57 -28.90
CA ALA A 12 -5.14 6.58 -29.55
C ALA A 12 -4.34 7.84 -29.93
N LEU A 13 -3.29 8.18 -29.17
CA LEU A 13 -2.44 9.34 -29.47
C LEU A 13 -1.43 9.10 -30.59
N LEU A 14 -0.89 7.88 -30.74
CA LEU A 14 0.04 7.57 -31.82
C LEU A 14 -0.66 7.15 -33.11
N SER A 15 -1.86 6.58 -33.03
CA SER A 15 -2.59 6.06 -34.20
C SER A 15 -2.75 7.09 -35.34
N PRO A 16 -3.04 8.38 -35.09
CA PRO A 16 -3.07 9.37 -36.17
C PRO A 16 -1.72 9.55 -36.87
N TRP A 17 -0.60 9.41 -36.17
CA TRP A 17 0.74 9.60 -36.75
C TRP A 17 1.21 8.37 -37.55
N VAL A 18 0.63 7.20 -37.26
CA VAL A 18 0.98 5.91 -37.88
C VAL A 18 -0.01 5.55 -38.99
N ASP A 19 -1.31 5.58 -38.68
CA ASP A 19 -2.37 4.98 -39.49
C ASP A 19 -3.16 5.99 -40.35
N ASP A 20 -3.32 7.25 -39.90
CA ASP A 20 -4.03 8.28 -40.68
C ASP A 20 -3.08 8.89 -41.73
N PRO A 21 -3.33 8.71 -43.05
CA PRO A 21 -2.44 9.20 -44.10
C PRO A 21 -2.24 10.72 -44.10
N LYS A 22 -3.26 11.51 -43.71
CA LYS A 22 -3.17 12.98 -43.69
C LYS A 22 -2.30 13.45 -42.54
N GLN A 23 -2.51 12.88 -41.36
CA GLN A 23 -1.75 13.20 -40.15
C GLN A 23 -0.32 12.68 -40.22
N ARG A 24 -0.11 11.47 -40.76
CA ARG A 24 1.24 10.95 -41.08
C ARG A 24 1.99 11.85 -42.05
N LYS A 25 1.34 12.32 -43.12
CA LYS A 25 1.96 13.27 -44.07
C LYS A 25 2.36 14.57 -43.39
N LEU A 26 1.51 15.10 -42.51
CA LEU A 26 1.82 16.29 -41.72
C LEU A 26 3.02 16.06 -40.79
N PHE A 27 3.04 14.96 -40.05
CA PHE A 27 4.16 14.58 -39.17
C PHE A 27 5.48 14.51 -39.94
N LEU A 28 5.49 13.87 -41.10
CA LEU A 28 6.67 13.75 -41.95
C LEU A 28 7.09 15.07 -42.64
N SER A 29 6.22 16.06 -42.70
CA SER A 29 6.54 17.38 -43.29
C SER A 29 7.34 18.30 -42.35
N ILE A 30 7.38 18.00 -41.06
CA ILE A 30 8.12 18.77 -40.06
C ILE A 30 9.52 18.17 -39.92
N ALA A 31 10.53 18.90 -40.40
CA ALA A 31 11.90 18.40 -40.51
C ALA A 31 12.48 17.89 -39.17
N GLU A 32 12.17 18.57 -38.06
CA GLU A 32 12.72 18.25 -36.74
C GLU A 32 12.18 16.94 -36.14
N ILE A 33 11.02 16.46 -36.60
CA ILE A 33 10.41 15.22 -36.07
C ILE A 33 10.27 14.10 -37.11
N ALA A 34 10.41 14.40 -38.41
CA ALA A 34 10.23 13.42 -39.48
C ALA A 34 11.08 12.16 -39.29
N ALA A 35 12.35 12.32 -38.88
CA ALA A 35 13.28 11.22 -38.64
C ALA A 35 12.89 10.32 -37.45
N LEU A 36 11.98 10.77 -36.57
CA LEU A 36 11.48 10.01 -35.44
C LEU A 36 10.34 9.05 -35.83
N HIS A 37 9.79 9.17 -37.04
CA HIS A 37 8.62 8.40 -37.47
C HIS A 37 8.79 6.87 -37.32
N PRO A 38 9.92 6.24 -37.70
CA PRO A 38 10.11 4.80 -37.49
C PRO A 38 10.02 4.41 -36.00
N ARG A 39 10.57 5.23 -35.10
CA ARG A 39 10.49 4.99 -33.65
C ARG A 39 9.09 5.17 -33.08
N VAL A 40 8.29 6.06 -33.69
CA VAL A 40 6.88 6.24 -33.37
C VAL A 40 6.09 4.98 -33.75
N VAL A 41 6.36 4.40 -34.92
CA VAL A 41 5.74 3.13 -35.35
C VAL A 41 6.11 2.00 -34.40
N GLU A 42 7.39 1.81 -34.09
CA GLU A 42 7.84 0.79 -33.12
C GLU A 42 7.18 0.96 -31.75
N ALA A 43 7.05 2.21 -31.26
CA ALA A 43 6.39 2.49 -29.99
C ALA A 43 4.88 2.20 -30.04
N HIS A 44 4.21 2.51 -31.16
CA HIS A 44 2.79 2.20 -31.36
C HIS A 44 2.56 0.70 -31.41
N GLU A 45 3.33 -0.04 -32.20
CA GLU A 45 3.27 -1.50 -32.28
C GLU A 45 3.56 -2.15 -30.93
N ALA A 46 4.55 -1.64 -30.18
CA ALA A 46 4.86 -2.14 -28.84
C ALA A 46 3.71 -1.94 -27.86
N VAL A 47 3.02 -0.79 -27.88
CA VAL A 47 1.88 -0.52 -27.00
C VAL A 47 0.66 -1.35 -27.43
N VAL A 48 0.40 -1.51 -28.74
CA VAL A 48 -0.67 -2.38 -29.27
C VAL A 48 -0.41 -3.85 -28.91
N ALA A 49 0.84 -4.31 -29.00
CA ALA A 49 1.21 -5.70 -28.69
C ALA A 49 0.98 -6.07 -27.21
N VAL A 50 1.00 -5.09 -26.32
CA VAL A 50 0.76 -5.25 -24.88
C VAL A 50 -0.62 -4.80 -24.43
N GLN A 51 -1.42 -4.24 -25.33
CA GLN A 51 -2.82 -4.00 -25.02
C GLN A 51 -3.43 -5.36 -24.68
N PRO A 52 -4.15 -5.46 -23.54
CA PRO A 52 -4.94 -6.63 -23.27
C PRO A 52 -5.88 -6.81 -24.46
N SER A 53 -5.66 -7.85 -25.27
CA SER A 53 -6.69 -8.33 -26.18
C SER A 53 -7.89 -8.59 -25.28
N GLY A 54 -8.98 -7.83 -25.44
CA GLY A 54 -10.10 -7.83 -24.49
C GLY A 54 -10.45 -9.26 -24.08
N GLY A 55 -10.16 -9.63 -22.83
CA GLY A 55 -10.30 -11.00 -22.33
C GLY A 55 -9.07 -11.66 -21.67
N GLY A 56 -8.11 -10.90 -21.12
CA GLY A 56 -6.98 -11.50 -20.38
C GLY A 56 -7.25 -11.62 -18.87
N ASP A 57 -7.48 -12.84 -18.39
CA ASP A 57 -7.71 -13.23 -16.97
C ASP A 57 -6.50 -13.01 -16.02
N ALA A 58 -5.33 -12.60 -16.50
CA ALA A 58 -4.11 -12.61 -15.69
C ALA A 58 -3.94 -11.40 -14.74
N PRO A 59 -4.24 -10.15 -15.15
CA PRO A 59 -4.22 -9.00 -14.23
C PRO A 59 -5.34 -9.10 -13.18
N SER A 60 -6.47 -9.74 -13.52
CA SER A 60 -7.55 -10.01 -12.56
C SER A 60 -7.18 -11.10 -11.57
N LYS A 61 -6.47 -12.15 -11.97
CA LYS A 61 -5.99 -13.22 -11.06
C LYS A 61 -4.91 -12.76 -10.09
N LEU A 62 -3.91 -12.01 -10.54
CA LEU A 62 -2.88 -11.48 -9.62
C LEU A 62 -3.50 -10.50 -8.61
N ARG A 63 -4.41 -9.64 -9.08
CA ARG A 63 -5.15 -8.73 -8.20
C ARG A 63 -6.04 -9.49 -7.21
N ALA A 64 -6.74 -10.53 -7.67
CA ALA A 64 -7.55 -11.37 -6.79
C ALA A 64 -6.71 -12.06 -5.70
N LEU A 65 -5.51 -12.57 -6.04
CA LEU A 65 -4.60 -13.15 -5.06
C LEU A 65 -4.10 -12.13 -4.03
N VAL A 66 -3.84 -10.88 -4.46
CA VAL A 66 -3.45 -9.79 -3.55
C VAL A 66 -4.62 -9.40 -2.65
N ASP A 67 -5.82 -9.23 -3.21
CA ASP A 67 -7.01 -8.85 -2.44
C ASP A 67 -7.39 -9.94 -1.43
N GLU A 68 -7.34 -11.21 -1.84
CA GLU A 68 -7.54 -12.36 -0.95
C GLU A 68 -6.44 -12.45 0.12
N GLY A 69 -5.17 -12.26 -0.27
CA GLY A 69 -4.04 -12.21 0.65
C GLY A 69 -4.21 -11.17 1.74
N ASN A 70 -4.61 -9.94 1.39
CA ASN A 70 -4.85 -8.86 2.35
C ASN A 70 -5.97 -9.20 3.35
N GLU A 71 -7.03 -9.88 2.91
CA GLU A 71 -8.12 -10.27 3.80
C GLU A 71 -7.69 -11.37 4.77
N VAL A 72 -6.97 -12.38 4.28
CA VAL A 72 -6.42 -13.45 5.10
C VAL A 72 -5.41 -12.89 6.09
N ASP A 73 -4.56 -11.95 5.67
CA ASP A 73 -3.56 -11.27 6.49
C ASP A 73 -4.22 -10.53 7.64
N ARG A 74 -5.17 -9.65 7.33
CA ARG A 74 -5.98 -8.96 8.34
C ARG A 74 -6.59 -9.92 9.36
N CYS A 75 -7.14 -11.05 8.91
CA CYS A 75 -7.71 -12.07 9.80
C CYS A 75 -6.65 -12.74 10.68
N HIS A 76 -5.53 -13.16 10.09
CA HIS A 76 -4.36 -13.73 10.78
C HIS A 76 -3.88 -12.80 11.90
N ASP A 77 -3.76 -11.52 11.58
CA ASP A 77 -3.27 -10.47 12.44
C ASP A 77 -4.19 -10.21 13.65
N HIS A 78 -5.50 -10.17 13.42
CA HIS A 78 -6.47 -10.06 14.51
C HIS A 78 -6.49 -11.31 15.40
N LEU A 79 -6.29 -12.51 14.84
CA LEU A 79 -6.23 -13.75 15.62
C LEU A 79 -4.99 -13.78 16.52
N ALA A 80 -3.83 -13.39 16.00
CA ALA A 80 -2.60 -13.26 16.80
C ALA A 80 -2.77 -12.28 17.97
N ARG A 81 -3.35 -11.10 17.71
CA ARG A 81 -3.70 -10.13 18.76
C ARG A 81 -4.67 -10.72 19.78
N ALA A 82 -5.71 -11.42 19.32
CA ALA A 82 -6.70 -12.04 20.21
C ALA A 82 -6.08 -13.10 21.13
N VAL A 83 -5.10 -13.88 20.64
CA VAL A 83 -4.36 -14.84 21.48
C VAL A 83 -3.54 -14.10 22.54
N SER A 84 -2.73 -13.13 22.13
CA SER A 84 -1.90 -12.33 23.04
C SER A 84 -2.75 -11.68 24.14
N TYR A 85 -3.78 -10.93 23.75
CA TYR A 85 -4.64 -10.23 24.70
C TYR A 85 -5.50 -11.19 25.54
N GLY A 86 -5.83 -12.37 25.02
CA GLY A 86 -6.52 -13.41 25.79
C GLY A 86 -5.66 -13.96 26.94
N ILE A 87 -4.35 -14.13 26.71
CA ILE A 87 -3.40 -14.55 27.75
C ILE A 87 -3.23 -13.43 28.78
N ASP A 88 -3.05 -12.18 28.33
CA ASP A 88 -2.91 -11.02 29.22
C ASP A 88 -4.17 -10.82 30.07
N THR A 89 -5.36 -10.97 29.47
CA THR A 89 -6.63 -10.90 30.22
C THR A 89 -6.71 -11.99 31.28
N ARG A 90 -6.33 -13.24 30.95
CA ARG A 90 -6.34 -14.34 31.91
C ARG A 90 -5.37 -14.07 33.08
N ARG A 91 -4.19 -13.52 32.78
CA ARG A 91 -3.20 -13.12 33.77
C ARG A 91 -3.78 -12.14 34.79
N GLU A 92 -4.39 -11.05 34.32
CA GLU A 92 -4.97 -10.03 35.19
C GLU A 92 -6.15 -10.58 36.02
N LEU A 93 -6.97 -11.47 35.45
CA LEU A 93 -8.03 -12.14 36.20
C LEU A 93 -7.49 -12.99 37.35
N CYS A 94 -6.41 -13.75 37.14
CA CYS A 94 -5.78 -14.55 38.19
C CYS A 94 -5.21 -13.69 39.33
N LEU A 95 -4.65 -12.51 39.00
CA LEU A 95 -4.14 -11.57 40.00
C LEU A 95 -5.27 -10.86 40.78
N ALA A 96 -6.45 -10.74 40.19
CA ALA A 96 -7.63 -10.16 40.82
C ALA A 96 -8.40 -11.13 41.75
N GLU A 97 -8.07 -12.42 41.74
CA GLU A 97 -8.67 -13.41 42.66
C GLU A 97 -8.28 -13.14 44.13
N ALA A 98 -9.06 -13.66 45.07
CA ALA A 98 -8.82 -13.53 46.51
C ALA A 98 -8.90 -14.92 47.19
N PRO A 99 -7.75 -15.57 47.50
CA PRO A 99 -6.38 -15.08 47.30
C PRO A 99 -5.96 -15.09 45.81
N ALA A 100 -5.00 -14.24 45.45
CA ALA A 100 -4.49 -14.14 44.10
C ALA A 100 -3.79 -15.43 43.66
N ASP A 101 -4.09 -15.91 42.44
CA ASP A 101 -3.42 -17.06 41.83
C ASP A 101 -2.15 -16.61 41.09
N ALA A 102 -1.12 -16.27 41.88
CA ALA A 102 0.17 -15.81 41.35
C ALA A 102 0.88 -16.87 40.49
N ALA A 103 0.65 -18.16 40.77
CA ALA A 103 1.24 -19.26 40.01
C ALA A 103 0.67 -19.32 38.59
N ARG A 104 -0.65 -19.20 38.44
CA ARG A 104 -1.30 -19.15 37.13
C ARG A 104 -0.97 -17.88 36.36
N ALA A 105 -0.85 -16.73 37.04
CA ALA A 105 -0.40 -15.49 36.40
C ALA A 105 1.02 -15.65 35.81
N ALA A 106 1.96 -16.25 36.55
CA ALA A 106 3.30 -16.54 36.04
C ALA A 106 3.29 -17.54 34.87
N GLN A 107 2.37 -18.50 34.87
CA GLN A 107 2.18 -19.41 33.72
C GLN A 107 1.73 -18.63 32.46
N CYS A 108 0.86 -17.62 32.61
CA CYS A 108 0.46 -16.75 31.50
C CYS A 108 1.70 -16.05 30.90
N ASP A 109 2.54 -15.45 31.74
CA ASP A 109 3.78 -14.77 31.30
C ASP A 109 4.72 -15.72 30.55
N ALA A 110 4.88 -16.95 31.04
CA ALA A 110 5.71 -17.97 30.40
C ALA A 110 5.17 -18.38 29.02
N VAL A 111 3.87 -18.65 28.92
CA VAL A 111 3.23 -19.03 27.65
C VAL A 111 3.27 -17.86 26.66
N GLN A 112 3.02 -16.64 27.12
CA GLN A 112 3.08 -15.42 26.32
C GLN A 112 4.47 -15.26 25.69
N LYS A 113 5.54 -15.40 26.47
CA LYS A 113 6.92 -15.30 25.98
C LYS A 113 7.30 -16.40 24.99
N LYS A 114 6.75 -17.62 25.14
CA LYS A 114 7.01 -18.73 24.20
C LYS A 114 6.27 -18.55 22.89
N LEU A 115 5.01 -18.09 22.91
CA LEU A 115 4.22 -17.82 21.71
C LEU A 115 4.70 -16.55 20.99
N PHE A 116 5.02 -15.49 21.74
CA PHE A 116 5.38 -14.16 21.24
C PHE A 116 6.74 -13.70 21.81
N PRO A 117 7.87 -14.32 21.42
CA PRO A 117 9.19 -14.01 21.98
C PRO A 117 9.63 -12.55 21.79
N ASN A 118 9.15 -11.90 20.72
CA ASN A 118 9.37 -10.49 20.41
C ASN A 118 8.04 -9.69 20.51
N GLY A 119 7.10 -10.16 21.33
CA GLY A 119 5.76 -9.60 21.40
C GLY A 119 5.02 -9.68 20.05
N LEU A 120 4.20 -8.68 19.77
CA LEU A 120 3.41 -8.58 18.54
C LEU A 120 4.21 -8.06 17.33
N ALA A 121 5.54 -8.05 17.37
CA ALA A 121 6.35 -7.73 16.19
C ALA A 121 6.15 -8.74 15.03
N ILE A 122 5.62 -9.93 15.34
CA ILE A 122 5.23 -10.96 14.36
C ILE A 122 4.22 -10.46 13.31
N LEU A 123 3.43 -9.43 13.64
CA LEU A 123 2.41 -8.85 12.76
C LEU A 123 3.00 -7.98 11.63
N ASN A 124 4.28 -7.61 11.75
CA ASN A 124 5.01 -6.85 10.72
C ASN A 124 5.99 -7.74 9.94
N ALA A 125 5.90 -9.06 10.11
CA ALA A 125 6.82 -10.00 9.49
C ALA A 125 6.57 -10.10 7.98
N SER A 126 7.62 -10.39 7.21
CA SER A 126 7.43 -10.72 5.80
C SER A 126 6.69 -12.06 5.66
N PRO A 127 5.99 -12.32 4.54
CA PRO A 127 5.27 -13.58 4.33
C PRO A 127 6.14 -14.84 4.54
N LEU A 128 7.42 -14.77 4.17
CA LEU A 128 8.38 -15.85 4.40
C LEU A 128 8.67 -16.07 5.89
N ALA A 129 8.81 -14.98 6.66
CA ALA A 129 9.03 -15.03 8.09
C ALA A 129 7.78 -15.52 8.86
N GLU A 130 6.58 -15.17 8.39
CA GLU A 130 5.32 -15.67 8.96
C GLU A 130 5.16 -17.19 8.85
N ALA A 131 5.54 -17.76 7.70
CA ALA A 131 5.55 -19.22 7.51
C ALA A 131 6.50 -19.91 8.50
N GLY A 132 7.69 -19.33 8.71
CA GLY A 132 8.65 -19.80 9.72
C GLY A 132 8.07 -19.73 11.14
N ASN A 133 7.40 -18.63 11.48
CA ASN A 133 6.77 -18.45 12.79
C ASN A 133 5.61 -19.41 13.02
N THR A 134 4.76 -19.61 12.02
CA THR A 134 3.65 -20.58 12.08
C THR A 134 4.17 -21.98 12.32
N THR A 135 5.25 -22.37 11.63
CA THR A 135 5.91 -23.67 11.81
C THR A 135 6.50 -23.81 13.21
N ARG A 136 7.18 -22.77 13.72
CA ARG A 136 7.74 -22.75 15.07
C ARG A 136 6.66 -22.94 16.13
N ILE A 137 5.54 -22.22 16.02
CA ILE A 137 4.45 -22.31 16.99
C ILE A 137 3.77 -23.67 16.91
N ALA A 138 3.53 -24.21 15.71
CA ALA A 138 2.98 -25.55 15.56
C ALA A 138 3.87 -26.60 16.25
N ARG A 139 5.18 -26.55 16.02
CA ARG A 139 6.16 -27.41 16.68
C ARG A 139 6.18 -27.24 18.20
N LEU A 140 6.13 -26.00 18.69
CA LEU A 140 6.05 -25.72 20.12
C LEU A 140 4.84 -26.41 20.77
N LEU A 141 3.67 -26.39 20.12
CA LEU A 141 2.47 -27.04 20.64
C LEU A 141 2.54 -28.58 20.60
N GLU A 142 3.36 -29.15 19.72
CA GLU A 142 3.64 -30.59 19.68
C GLU A 142 4.63 -31.01 20.77
N GLU A 143 5.66 -30.19 21.01
CA GLU A 143 6.72 -30.46 21.97
C GLU A 143 6.30 -30.17 23.42
N GLU A 144 5.37 -29.25 23.63
CA GLU A 144 4.93 -28.79 24.96
C GLU A 144 3.40 -28.93 25.16
N PRO A 145 2.90 -30.14 25.47
CA PRO A 145 1.47 -30.39 25.66
C PRO A 145 0.86 -29.58 26.82
N GLU A 146 1.67 -29.18 27.80
CA GLU A 146 1.23 -28.30 28.89
C GLU A 146 0.77 -26.92 28.41
N ILE A 147 1.34 -26.40 27.32
CA ILE A 147 0.86 -25.16 26.69
C ILE A 147 -0.51 -25.41 26.06
N VAL A 148 -0.69 -26.56 25.41
CA VAL A 148 -1.95 -26.94 24.77
C VAL A 148 -3.07 -27.01 25.82
N ASP A 149 -2.82 -27.69 26.94
CA ASP A 149 -3.78 -27.82 28.03
C ASP A 149 -4.09 -26.47 28.69
N PHE A 150 -3.07 -25.63 28.88
CA PHE A 150 -3.26 -24.28 29.38
C PHE A 150 -4.14 -23.43 28.44
N LEU A 151 -3.81 -23.38 27.15
CA LEU A 151 -4.60 -22.62 26.16
C LEU A 151 -6.03 -23.14 26.02
N LYS A 152 -6.23 -24.46 26.19
CA LYS A 152 -7.55 -25.08 26.18
C LYS A 152 -8.39 -24.69 27.41
N SER A 153 -7.74 -24.40 28.53
CA SER A 153 -8.40 -23.97 29.77
C SER A 153 -8.94 -22.53 29.72
N ILE A 154 -8.46 -21.70 28.79
CA ILE A 154 -8.89 -20.31 28.65
C ILE A 154 -10.09 -20.24 27.69
N PRO A 155 -11.28 -19.81 28.16
CA PRO A 155 -12.44 -19.66 27.29
C PRO A 155 -12.25 -18.53 26.27
N ALA A 156 -12.76 -18.75 25.06
CA ALA A 156 -12.90 -17.75 24.01
C ALA A 156 -14.39 -17.56 23.66
N ARG A 157 -14.70 -17.06 22.46
CA ARG A 157 -16.09 -16.82 22.05
C ARG A 157 -16.89 -18.13 21.95
N GLY A 158 -18.00 -18.20 22.68
CA GLY A 158 -18.92 -19.34 22.64
C GLY A 158 -18.32 -20.57 23.32
N LYS A 159 -18.32 -21.72 22.63
CA LYS A 159 -17.74 -22.97 23.13
C LYS A 159 -16.25 -23.15 22.78
N ALA A 160 -15.64 -22.15 22.14
CA ALA A 160 -14.24 -22.20 21.75
C ALA A 160 -13.33 -21.86 22.93
N SER A 161 -12.12 -22.41 22.91
CA SER A 161 -11.01 -22.07 23.80
C SER A 161 -9.97 -21.22 23.08
N LEU A 162 -9.02 -20.66 23.82
CA LEU A 162 -7.92 -19.90 23.23
C LEU A 162 -7.04 -20.78 22.34
N LEU A 163 -6.93 -22.07 22.64
CA LEU A 163 -6.30 -23.06 21.75
C LEU A 163 -6.96 -23.10 20.37
N ASP A 164 -8.28 -22.99 20.29
CA ASP A 164 -8.99 -22.99 19.01
C ASP A 164 -8.70 -21.71 18.22
N VAL A 165 -8.53 -20.58 18.91
CA VAL A 165 -8.08 -19.32 18.30
C VAL A 165 -6.66 -19.47 17.75
N VAL A 166 -5.74 -20.10 18.50
CA VAL A 166 -4.37 -20.39 18.03
C VAL A 166 -4.39 -21.31 16.81
N LYS A 167 -5.21 -22.37 16.80
CA LYS A 167 -5.32 -23.27 15.63
C LYS A 167 -5.83 -22.53 14.40
N ARG A 168 -6.80 -21.63 14.56
CA ARG A 168 -7.29 -20.76 13.48
C ARG A 168 -6.22 -19.79 12.99
N TRP A 169 -5.45 -19.21 13.91
CA TRP A 169 -4.32 -18.34 13.59
C TRP A 169 -3.29 -19.09 12.72
N LEU A 170 -2.86 -20.28 13.14
CA LEU A 170 -1.93 -21.12 12.37
C LEU A 170 -2.49 -21.56 11.02
N ALA A 171 -3.81 -21.83 10.94
CA ALA A 171 -4.45 -22.16 9.67
C ALA A 171 -4.40 -20.99 8.68
N LYS A 172 -4.66 -19.76 9.15
CA LYS A 172 -4.57 -18.55 8.33
C LYS A 172 -3.13 -18.25 7.90
N GLY A 173 -2.14 -18.48 8.77
CA GLY A 173 -0.72 -18.37 8.38
C GLY A 173 -0.33 -19.35 7.26
N ARG A 174 -0.88 -20.57 7.25
CA ARG A 174 -0.67 -21.52 6.13
C ARG A 174 -1.37 -21.10 4.85
N GLU A 175 -2.55 -20.49 4.95
CA GLU A 175 -3.30 -19.95 3.82
C GLU A 175 -2.54 -18.79 3.16
N LEU A 176 -1.97 -17.87 3.95
CA LEU A 176 -1.07 -16.81 3.46
C LEU A 176 0.14 -17.39 2.72
N GLN A 177 0.77 -18.42 3.29
CA GLN A 177 1.90 -19.08 2.64
C GLN A 177 1.50 -19.69 1.29
N ALA A 178 0.31 -20.30 1.19
CA ALA A 178 -0.18 -20.86 -0.07
C ALA A 178 -0.45 -19.76 -1.11
N LEU A 179 -1.06 -18.64 -0.71
CA LEU A 179 -1.33 -17.49 -1.58
C LEU A 179 -0.04 -16.85 -2.08
N GLU A 180 0.98 -16.67 -1.23
CA GLU A 180 2.26 -16.11 -1.64
C GLU A 180 3.03 -17.05 -2.59
N ARG A 181 2.93 -18.37 -2.39
CA ARG A 181 3.46 -19.36 -3.35
C ARG A 181 2.75 -19.27 -4.69
N ALA A 182 1.41 -19.25 -4.69
CA ALA A 182 0.62 -19.12 -5.91
C ALA A 182 0.94 -17.80 -6.66
N ARG A 183 1.14 -16.71 -5.91
CA ARG A 183 1.60 -15.43 -6.47
C ARG A 183 2.98 -15.56 -7.10
N THR A 184 3.94 -16.12 -6.38
CA THR A 184 5.32 -16.32 -6.87
C THR A 184 5.33 -17.22 -8.12
N GLU A 185 4.55 -18.29 -8.14
CA GLU A 185 4.40 -19.19 -9.29
C GLU A 185 3.77 -18.49 -10.49
N LEU A 186 2.75 -17.65 -10.26
CA LEU A 186 2.11 -16.87 -11.31
C LEU A 186 3.08 -15.82 -11.89
N GLU A 187 3.82 -15.11 -11.03
CA GLU A 187 4.86 -14.16 -11.43
C GLU A 187 6.00 -14.87 -12.20
N ALA A 188 6.45 -16.04 -11.74
CA ALA A 188 7.46 -16.85 -12.42
C ALA A 188 6.95 -17.34 -13.79
N THR A 189 5.71 -17.83 -13.87
CA THR A 189 5.08 -18.27 -15.12
C THR A 189 4.99 -17.11 -16.12
N GLN A 190 4.64 -15.91 -15.66
CA GLN A 190 4.64 -14.71 -16.48
C GLN A 190 6.06 -14.33 -16.94
N ALA A 191 7.08 -14.50 -16.10
CA ALA A 191 8.47 -14.21 -16.41
C ALA A 191 9.12 -15.23 -17.37
N THR A 192 8.70 -16.51 -17.32
CA THR A 192 9.24 -17.60 -18.16
C THR A 192 8.42 -17.88 -19.41
N THR A 193 7.28 -17.21 -19.59
CA THR A 193 6.52 -17.27 -20.84
C THR A 193 7.39 -16.71 -21.98
N PRO A 194 7.64 -17.45 -23.08
CA PRO A 194 8.58 -17.04 -24.12
C PRO A 194 8.33 -15.61 -24.62
N VAL A 195 9.37 -14.78 -24.52
CA VAL A 195 9.39 -13.37 -24.95
C VAL A 195 9.34 -13.31 -26.47
N ASN A 196 8.14 -13.24 -27.02
CA ASN A 196 7.90 -12.73 -28.37
C ASN A 196 7.18 -11.38 -28.38
N LYS A 197 6.96 -10.74 -27.22
CA LYS A 197 6.32 -9.42 -27.12
C LYS A 197 6.90 -8.59 -25.97
N THR A 198 7.19 -7.33 -26.26
CA THR A 198 7.57 -6.25 -25.33
C THR A 198 6.80 -6.31 -24.01
N THR A 199 7.42 -6.03 -22.85
CA THR A 199 6.66 -5.95 -21.58
C THR A 199 5.82 -4.67 -21.51
N ILE A 200 4.72 -4.65 -20.74
CA ILE A 200 3.88 -3.44 -20.56
C ILE A 200 4.72 -2.23 -20.13
N GLN A 201 5.62 -2.42 -19.16
CA GLN A 201 6.48 -1.33 -18.67
C GLN A 201 7.50 -0.87 -19.71
N ALA A 202 8.08 -1.79 -20.49
CA ALA A 202 9.00 -1.44 -21.57
C ALA A 202 8.27 -0.65 -22.67
N ALA A 203 7.07 -1.10 -23.07
CA ALA A 203 6.24 -0.41 -24.06
C ALA A 203 5.86 1.01 -23.58
N ARG A 204 5.42 1.16 -22.32
CA ARG A 204 5.12 2.47 -21.72
C ARG A 204 6.36 3.38 -21.68
N SER A 205 7.51 2.83 -21.33
CA SER A 205 8.77 3.59 -21.25
C SER A 205 9.25 4.04 -22.63
N GLN A 206 9.15 3.18 -23.64
CA GLN A 206 9.49 3.49 -25.02
C GLN A 206 8.53 4.56 -25.58
N TRP A 207 7.22 4.40 -25.37
CA TRP A 207 6.21 5.39 -25.72
C TRP A 207 6.52 6.75 -25.10
N PHE A 208 6.78 6.79 -23.78
CA PHE A 208 7.08 8.03 -23.07
C PHE A 208 8.33 8.72 -23.66
N LYS A 209 9.41 7.96 -23.91
CA LYS A 209 10.65 8.51 -24.47
C LYS A 209 10.43 9.10 -25.86
N VAL A 210 9.76 8.37 -26.75
CA VAL A 210 9.52 8.82 -28.13
C VAL A 210 8.60 10.03 -28.17
N VAL A 211 7.48 10.00 -27.44
CA VAL A 211 6.54 11.13 -27.40
C VAL A 211 7.17 12.36 -26.77
N SER A 212 7.94 12.20 -25.69
CA SER A 212 8.67 13.34 -25.09
C SER A 212 9.65 13.94 -26.08
N LEU A 213 10.38 13.11 -26.83
CA LEU A 213 11.33 13.57 -27.84
C LEU A 213 10.62 14.32 -28.99
N VAL A 214 9.46 13.83 -29.46
CA VAL A 214 8.64 14.54 -30.46
C VAL A 214 8.21 15.90 -29.93
N LEU A 215 7.69 15.97 -28.70
CA LEU A 215 7.25 17.24 -28.10
C LEU A 215 8.40 18.24 -27.95
N SER A 216 9.56 17.79 -27.48
CA SER A 216 10.75 18.65 -27.34
C SER A 216 11.26 19.18 -28.68
N ASN A 217 11.24 18.37 -29.75
CA ASN A 217 11.63 18.84 -31.08
C ASN A 217 10.60 19.81 -31.67
N LEU A 218 9.30 19.60 -31.41
CA LEU A 218 8.26 20.54 -31.82
C LEU A 218 8.36 21.90 -31.12
N GLU A 219 8.85 21.95 -29.88
CA GLU A 219 9.10 23.20 -29.15
C GLU A 219 10.22 24.05 -29.78
N MET A 220 11.15 23.41 -30.50
CA MET A 220 12.25 24.07 -31.21
C MET A 220 12.00 24.21 -32.72
N SER A 221 10.89 23.67 -33.24
CA SER A 221 10.60 23.62 -34.67
C SER A 221 10.23 24.99 -35.23
N ARG A 222 10.63 25.24 -36.48
CA ARG A 222 10.26 26.44 -37.24
C ARG A 222 9.07 26.21 -38.19
N ALA A 223 8.42 25.04 -38.11
CA ALA A 223 7.23 24.74 -38.89
C ALA A 223 6.07 25.71 -38.57
N PRO A 224 5.06 25.83 -39.45
CA PRO A 224 3.90 26.66 -39.18
C PRO A 224 3.25 26.31 -37.83
N ALA A 225 2.95 27.32 -37.00
CA ALA A 225 2.42 27.11 -35.65
C ALA A 225 1.13 26.27 -35.63
N ARG A 226 0.29 26.43 -36.67
CA ARG A 226 -0.90 25.60 -36.87
C ARG A 226 -0.56 24.12 -36.97
N ASP A 227 0.48 23.77 -37.72
CA ASP A 227 0.86 22.39 -37.99
C ASP A 227 1.51 21.75 -36.76
N ILE A 228 2.30 22.53 -36.02
CA ILE A 228 2.82 22.13 -34.69
C ILE A 228 1.66 21.85 -33.72
N GLU A 229 0.67 22.73 -33.65
CA GLU A 229 -0.45 22.58 -32.70
C GLU A 229 -1.37 21.40 -33.05
N ILE A 230 -1.53 21.07 -34.34
CA ILE A 230 -2.28 19.88 -34.77
C ILE A 230 -1.68 18.59 -34.18
N ILE A 231 -0.35 18.51 -34.09
CA ILE A 231 0.36 17.34 -33.55
C ILE A 231 0.47 17.42 -32.02
N ARG A 232 0.91 18.56 -31.49
CA ARG A 232 1.20 18.76 -30.07
C ARG A 232 -0.05 18.83 -29.20
N GLY A 233 -1.06 19.56 -29.66
CA GLY A 233 -2.26 19.90 -28.90
C GLY A 233 -3.02 18.69 -28.32
N PRO A 234 -3.33 17.65 -29.12
CA PRO A 234 -4.01 16.46 -28.63
C PRO A 234 -3.26 15.75 -27.49
N VAL A 235 -1.94 15.65 -27.59
CA VAL A 235 -1.09 14.99 -26.59
C VAL A 235 -1.08 15.76 -25.26
N LEU A 236 -0.93 17.09 -25.32
CA LEU A 236 -0.94 17.94 -24.11
C LEU A 236 -2.31 17.88 -23.41
N ARG A 237 -3.40 18.04 -24.16
CA ARG A 237 -4.76 17.96 -23.59
C ARG A 237 -5.04 16.60 -22.95
N ALA A 238 -4.56 15.51 -23.56
CA ALA A 238 -4.70 14.17 -22.99
C ALA A 238 -3.87 13.99 -21.71
N SER A 239 -2.61 14.46 -21.70
CA SER A 239 -1.76 14.49 -20.51
C SER A 239 -2.41 15.25 -19.35
N ASP A 240 -2.97 16.44 -19.61
CA ASP A 240 -3.59 17.26 -18.57
C ASP A 240 -4.85 16.61 -17.98
N ARG A 241 -5.69 16.01 -18.84
CA ARG A 241 -6.85 15.24 -18.37
C ARG A 241 -6.42 14.04 -17.52
N ALA A 242 -5.39 13.32 -17.96
CA ALA A 242 -4.88 12.17 -17.22
C ALA A 242 -4.28 12.57 -15.86
N GLY A 243 -3.55 13.68 -15.79
CA GLY A 243 -3.02 14.24 -14.55
C GLY A 243 -4.14 14.63 -13.57
N LYS A 244 -5.19 15.31 -14.04
CA LYS A 244 -6.35 15.67 -13.21
C LYS A 244 -7.05 14.44 -12.62
N ARG A 245 -7.27 13.40 -13.42
CA ARG A 245 -7.87 12.13 -12.92
C ARG A 245 -7.01 11.47 -11.86
N TYR A 246 -5.70 11.48 -12.02
CA TYR A 246 -4.78 10.92 -11.04
C TYR A 246 -4.81 11.71 -9.72
N ALA A 247 -4.79 13.04 -9.79
CA ALA A 247 -4.87 13.90 -8.61
C ALA A 247 -6.19 13.73 -7.84
N SER A 248 -7.31 13.58 -8.54
CA SER A 248 -8.62 13.34 -7.90
C SER A 248 -8.83 11.91 -7.36
N ALA A 249 -7.94 10.97 -7.70
CA ALA A 249 -8.01 9.58 -7.24
C ALA A 249 -7.00 9.26 -6.11
N ALA A 250 -6.10 10.18 -5.78
CA ALA A 250 -5.26 10.08 -4.59
C ALA A 250 -6.12 10.38 -3.35
N PRO A 251 -6.01 9.60 -2.26
CA PRO A 251 -6.69 9.92 -1.01
C PRO A 251 -6.20 11.30 -0.54
N GLU A 252 -7.15 12.18 -0.26
CA GLU A 252 -6.92 13.51 0.29
C GLU A 252 -6.09 13.39 1.58
N GLU A 253 -4.83 13.81 1.52
CA GLU A 253 -3.99 14.04 2.69
C GLU A 253 -4.71 14.98 3.65
N ALA A 254 -4.68 14.63 4.94
CA ALA A 254 -5.41 15.30 6.01
C ALA A 254 -5.16 16.83 6.04
N PRO A 255 -6.15 17.64 6.46
CA PRO A 255 -6.00 19.09 6.53
C PRO A 255 -4.87 19.51 7.48
N PRO A 256 -4.17 20.62 7.18
CA PRO A 256 -3.07 21.09 8.00
C PRO A 256 -3.55 21.48 9.40
N GLU A 257 -2.73 21.12 10.39
CA GLU A 257 -2.84 21.58 11.77
C GLU A 257 -2.99 23.10 11.78
N ARG A 258 -4.07 23.58 12.41
CA ARG A 258 -4.26 25.00 12.69
C ARG A 258 -3.11 25.46 13.60
N GLU A 259 -2.34 26.42 13.11
CA GLU A 259 -1.44 27.21 13.94
C GLU A 259 -2.23 27.80 15.11
N GLU A 260 -1.92 27.36 16.33
CA GLU A 260 -2.33 28.04 17.56
C GLU A 260 -1.65 29.41 17.59
N GLN A 261 -2.40 30.44 17.19
CA GLN A 261 -2.11 31.82 17.51
C GLN A 261 -2.10 31.97 19.04
N GLY A 262 -0.92 32.19 19.61
CA GLY A 262 -0.78 32.58 21.01
C GLY A 262 -1.51 33.90 21.29
N PRO A 263 -2.16 34.06 22.45
CA PRO A 263 -2.76 35.32 22.81
C PRO A 263 -1.73 36.21 23.51
N THR A 264 -1.39 37.32 22.88
CA THR A 264 -1.06 38.55 23.61
C THR A 264 -2.14 39.56 23.25
N PRO A 265 -2.76 40.21 24.25
CA PRO A 265 -2.45 41.63 24.36
C PRO A 265 -2.27 42.07 25.83
N GLY A 266 -1.18 42.80 26.06
CA GLY A 266 -1.05 43.64 27.24
C GLY A 266 -1.76 44.99 27.06
N SER A 267 -2.01 45.60 28.22
CA SER A 267 -2.21 47.03 28.48
C SER A 267 -3.66 47.53 28.61
N SER A 268 -4.09 47.67 29.86
CA SER A 268 -4.45 48.98 30.43
C SER A 268 -4.42 48.91 31.96
N GLU A 269 -3.58 49.75 32.56
CA GLU A 269 -3.60 50.18 33.96
C GLU A 269 -4.98 50.68 34.39
N VAL A 270 -5.30 50.59 35.69
CA VAL A 270 -5.68 51.71 36.57
C VAL A 270 -5.73 51.18 38.02
N GLU A 271 -4.75 51.58 38.84
CA GLU A 271 -4.90 51.71 40.29
C GLU A 271 -5.78 52.94 40.61
N PRO A 272 -6.51 52.96 41.74
CA PRO A 272 -5.98 53.77 42.85
C PRO A 272 -6.26 53.24 44.28
N SER A 273 -5.23 53.36 45.11
CA SER A 273 -5.18 54.11 46.39
C SER A 273 -6.18 53.84 47.53
N GLY A 274 -5.61 53.58 48.72
CA GLY A 274 -6.17 53.90 50.05
C GLY A 274 -6.00 52.76 51.07
N ALA A 275 -4.97 52.80 51.95
CA ALA A 275 -5.05 53.27 53.35
C ALA A 275 -5.89 52.32 54.25
N GLU A 276 -5.47 51.73 55.38
CA GLU A 276 -4.52 52.13 56.44
C GLU A 276 -4.38 50.98 57.50
N ILE A 277 -3.20 50.87 58.12
CA ILE A 277 -2.88 50.75 59.57
C ILE A 277 -3.07 49.44 60.39
N SER A 278 -1.98 49.11 61.11
CA SER A 278 -1.80 48.35 62.38
C SER A 278 -2.08 46.85 62.40
N GLY A 279 -1.32 46.01 63.12
CA GLY A 279 -0.34 46.27 64.16
C GLY A 279 0.24 44.95 64.67
N ALA A 280 1.33 45.08 65.43
CA ALA A 280 2.21 44.03 65.94
C ALA A 280 1.56 42.98 66.86
N SER A 281 2.24 41.84 67.02
CA SER A 281 2.81 41.35 68.31
C SER A 281 2.71 39.83 68.45
N GLU A 282 3.90 39.20 68.38
CA GLU A 282 4.47 38.22 69.31
C GLU A 282 3.63 37.19 70.09
N LEU A 283 4.21 35.97 70.11
CA LEU A 283 4.36 35.02 71.22
C LEU A 283 3.13 34.23 71.72
N ARG A 284 3.12 32.92 71.40
CA ARG A 284 3.56 31.86 72.33
C ARG A 284 3.86 30.56 71.59
#